data_AF-A0A0P9FGL3-F1
#
_entry.id   AF-A0A0P9FGL3-F1
#
_cell.length_a   1.000
_cell.length_b   1.000
_cell.length_c   1.000
_cell.angle_alpha   90.00
_cell.angle_beta   90.00
_cell.angle_gamma   90.00
#
_symmetry.space_group_name_H-M   'P 1'
#
loop_
_entity.id
_entity.type
_entity.pdbx_description
1 polymer ?
#
loop_
_entity_poly.entity_id
_entity_poly.type
_entity_poly.pdbx_seq_one_letter_code
_entity_poly.pdbx_strand_id
1 'polypeptide(L)' 'MVDEATGRLQWVYAQLAAGWRVEGPVIERAVYRGQHERASVFEFVLRHERGCQAMAVNDCPEVRSFIRERQLASIAL' A
#
# COMPACT_ATOMS: atom_id res chain seq x y z
N MET A 1 -2.40 -17.92 -10.78
CA MET A 1 -3.25 -16.74 -10.50
C MET A 1 -2.36 -15.74 -9.80
N VAL A 2 -2.22 -14.53 -10.34
CA VAL A 2 -1.47 -13.45 -9.67
C VAL A 2 -2.25 -13.09 -8.41
N ASP A 3 -1.60 -13.10 -7.25
CA ASP A 3 -2.20 -12.67 -5.99
C ASP A 3 -2.70 -11.22 -6.13
N GLU A 4 -3.91 -10.94 -5.66
CA GLU A 4 -4.54 -9.62 -5.76
C GLU A 4 -3.67 -8.54 -5.10
N ALA A 5 -2.97 -8.88 -4.00
CA ALA A 5 -2.01 -7.99 -3.36
C ALA A 5 -0.87 -7.59 -4.31
N THR A 6 -0.34 -8.56 -5.07
CA THR A 6 0.70 -8.33 -6.07
C THR A 6 0.20 -7.41 -7.20
N GLY A 7 -1.04 -7.60 -7.66
CA GLY A 7 -1.64 -6.74 -8.69
C GLY A 7 -1.81 -5.28 -8.23
N ARG A 8 -2.28 -5.05 -7.00
CA ARG A 8 -2.43 -3.70 -6.45
C ARG A 8 -1.08 -3.03 -6.19
N LEU A 9 -0.08 -3.77 -5.73
CA LEU A 9 1.28 -3.23 -5.57
C LEU A 9 1.91 -2.87 -6.92
N GLN A 10 1.73 -3.68 -7.96
CA GLN A 10 2.16 -3.35 -9.32
C GLN A 10 1.52 -2.05 -9.83
N TRP A 11 0.25 -1.82 -9.52
CA TRP A 11 -0.40 -0.54 -9.85
C TRP A 11 0.28 0.64 -9.15
N VAL A 12 0.65 0.51 -7.86
CA VAL A 12 1.40 1.55 -7.13
C VAL A 12 2.74 1.83 -7.83
N TYR A 13 3.49 0.79 -8.20
CA TYR A 13 4.73 0.96 -8.96
C TYR A 13 4.51 1.70 -10.29
N ALA A 14 3.44 1.38 -11.02
CA ALA A 14 3.11 2.05 -12.27
C ALA A 14 2.82 3.55 -12.08
N GLN A 15 2.11 3.93 -11.01
CA GLN A 15 1.89 5.35 -10.69
C GLN A 15 3.21 6.05 -10.35
N LEU A 16 4.07 5.41 -9.54
CA LEU A 16 5.38 6.00 -9.22
C LEU A 16 6.26 6.19 -10.46
N ALA A 17 6.24 5.23 -11.40
CA ALA A 17 6.93 5.35 -12.68
C ALA A 17 6.36 6.47 -13.56
N ALA A 18 5.06 6.75 -13.44
CA ALA A 18 4.38 7.87 -14.10
C ALA A 18 4.59 9.23 -13.41
N GLY A 19 5.43 9.32 -12.38
CA GLY A 19 5.78 10.58 -11.71
C GLY A 19 4.94 10.91 -10.48
N TRP A 20 4.00 10.04 -10.09
CA TRP A 20 3.28 10.19 -8.82
C TRP A 20 4.24 9.96 -7.64
N ARG A 21 3.94 10.55 -6.49
CA ARG A 21 4.74 10.42 -5.26
C ARG A 21 3.87 9.93 -4.12
N VAL A 22 4.42 9.07 -3.27
CA VAL A 22 3.78 8.72 -2.00
C VAL A 22 3.70 9.98 -1.12
N GLU A 23 2.51 10.29 -0.65
CA GLU A 23 2.23 11.41 0.24
C GLU A 23 2.01 10.90 1.66
N GLY A 24 2.83 11.39 2.58
CA GLY A 24 2.72 11.05 4.00
C GLY A 24 3.15 9.61 4.33
N PRO A 25 2.90 9.18 5.58
CA PRO A 25 3.14 7.81 5.99
C PRO A 25 2.13 6.85 5.35
N VAL A 26 2.55 5.61 5.13
CA VAL A 26 1.65 4.51 4.80
C VAL A 26 0.81 4.20 6.04
N ILE A 27 -0.50 4.03 5.86
CA ILE A 27 -1.39 3.71 6.97
C ILE A 27 -1.63 2.20 6.99
N GLU A 28 -1.21 1.54 8.05
CA GLU A 28 -1.53 0.13 8.31
C GLU A 28 -2.84 0.06 9.10
N ARG A 29 -3.83 -0.64 8.57
CA ARG A 29 -5.13 -0.86 9.22
C ARG A 29 -5.35 -2.34 9.45
N ALA A 30 -5.75 -2.68 10.67
CA ALA A 30 -6.24 -4.02 10.96
C ALA A 30 -7.58 -4.28 10.25
N VAL A 31 -7.67 -5.41 9.55
CA VAL A 31 -8.91 -5.93 8.97
C VAL A 31 -9.19 -7.30 9.55
N TYR A 32 -10.41 -7.50 10.04
CA TYR A 32 -10.83 -8.78 10.57
C TYR A 32 -11.47 -9.60 9.47
N ARG A 33 -10.86 -10.73 9.11
CA ARG A 33 -11.42 -11.72 8.16
C ARG A 33 -12.27 -12.78 8.86
N GLY A 34 -12.23 -12.82 10.20
CA GLY A 34 -13.07 -13.64 11.07
C GLY A 34 -12.84 -13.30 12.54
N GLN A 35 -13.52 -13.99 13.46
CA GLN A 35 -13.46 -13.72 14.91
C GLN A 35 -12.05 -13.84 15.51
N HIS A 36 -11.15 -14.59 14.85
CA HIS A 36 -9.76 -14.79 15.26
C HIS A 36 -8.74 -14.51 14.14
N GLU A 37 -9.20 -14.11 12.94
CA GLU A 37 -8.33 -13.87 11.79
C GLU A 37 -8.15 -12.37 11.58
N ARG A 38 -7.01 -11.86 12.04
CA ARG A 38 -6.59 -10.48 11.83
C ARG A 38 -5.61 -10.44 10.65
N ALA A 39 -6.00 -9.73 9.61
CA ALA A 39 -5.12 -9.31 8.53
C ALA A 39 -4.77 -7.81 8.69
N SER A 40 -3.73 -7.36 8.02
CA SER A 40 -3.42 -5.94 7.85
C SER A 40 -3.66 -5.54 6.40
N VAL A 41 -4.02 -4.28 6.19
CA VAL A 41 -4.04 -3.61 4.88
C VAL A 41 -3.23 -2.33 4.99
N PHE A 42 -2.40 -2.06 3.99
CA PHE A 42 -1.62 -0.84 3.87
C PHE A 42 -2.28 0.10 2.86
N GLU A 43 -2.61 1.31 3.30
CA GLU A 43 -3.15 2.37 2.46
C GLU A 43 -2.02 3.32 2.02
N PHE A 44 -1.86 3.46 0.71
CA PHE A 44 -0.94 4.38 0.07
C PHE A 44 -1.71 5.57 -0.48
N VAL A 45 -1.33 6.77 -0.11
CA VAL A 45 -1.80 8.00 -0.73
C VAL A 45 -0.75 8.47 -1.73
N LEU A 46 -1.16 8.74 -2.96
CA LEU A 46 -0.32 9.19 -4.06
C LEU A 46 -0.74 10.60 -4.49
N ARG A 47 0.23 11.48 -4.70
CA ARG A 47 0.03 12.85 -5.18
C ARG A 47 0.78 13.12 -6.48
N HIS A 48 0.11 13.85 -7.36
CA HIS A 48 0.63 14.36 -8.63
C HIS A 48 -0.03 15.70 -8.94
N GLU A 49 0.49 16.46 -9.92
CA GLU A 49 -0.14 17.71 -10.40
C GLU A 49 -1.59 17.50 -10.89
N ARG A 50 -1.93 16.26 -11.28
CA ARG A 50 -3.26 15.86 -11.75
C ARG A 50 -4.23 15.50 -10.62
N GLY A 51 -3.77 15.53 -9.37
CA GLY A 51 -4.61 15.29 -8.19
C GLY A 51 -4.04 14.24 -7.23
N CYS A 52 -4.94 13.51 -6.59
CA CYS A 52 -4.62 12.56 -5.53
C CYS A 52 -5.33 11.22 -5.78
N GLN A 53 -4.64 10.14 -5.47
CA GLN A 53 -5.17 8.77 -5.56
C GLN A 53 -4.83 8.02 -4.28
N ALA A 54 -5.69 7.09 -3.88
CA ALA A 54 -5.45 6.21 -2.74
C ALA A 54 -5.57 4.75 -3.18
N MET A 55 -4.72 3.88 -2.64
CA MET A 55 -4.74 2.44 -2.92
C MET A 55 -4.51 1.65 -1.64
N ALA A 56 -5.36 0.65 -1.41
CA ALA A 56 -5.25 -0.27 -0.30
C ALA A 56 -4.70 -1.62 -0.77
N VAL A 57 -3.58 -2.06 -0.19
CA VAL A 57 -2.91 -3.32 -0.53
C VAL A 57 -2.95 -4.23 0.70
N ASN A 58 -3.38 -5.48 0.54
CA ASN A 58 -3.33 -6.45 1.64
C ASN A 58 -1.87 -6.67 2.08
N ASP A 59 -1.68 -6.95 3.37
CA ASP A 59 -0.37 -7.32 3.88
C ASP A 59 0.15 -8.59 3.22
N CYS A 60 1.35 -8.49 2.67
CA CYS A 60 2.12 -9.56 2.05
C CYS A 60 3.63 -9.23 2.12
N PRO A 61 4.52 -10.22 1.91
CA PRO A 61 5.97 -9.99 1.96
C PRO A 61 6.46 -8.88 1.01
N GLU A 62 5.83 -8.74 -0.16
CA GLU A 62 6.19 -7.76 -1.19
C GLU A 62 5.85 -6.33 -0.75
N VAL A 63 4.67 -6.10 -0.16
CA VAL A 63 4.30 -4.75 0.31
C VAL A 63 5.20 -4.32 1.47
N ARG A 64 5.56 -5.24 2.37
CA ARG A 64 6.50 -4.96 3.47
C ARG A 64 7.90 -4.65 2.95
N SER A 65 8.36 -5.38 1.93
CA SER A 65 9.66 -5.12 1.30
C SER A 65 9.67 -3.76 0.60
N PHE A 66 8.61 -3.43 -0.13
CA PHE A 66 8.44 -2.12 -0.76
C PHE A 66 8.50 -0.96 0.24
N ILE A 67 7.74 -1.04 1.35
CA ILE A 67 7.72 -0.01 2.41
C ILE A 67 9.13 0.19 2.98
N ARG A 68 9.84 -0.91 3.27
CA ARG A 68 11.21 -0.88 3.80
C ARG A 68 12.21 -0.30 2.82
N GLU A 69 12.22 -0.76 1.57
CA GLU A 69 13.16 -0.33 0.53
C GLU A 69 13.01 1.16 0.18
N ARG A 70 11.77 1.65 0.19
CA ARG A 70 11.45 3.06 -0.05
C ARG A 70 11.57 3.92 1.21
N GLN A 71 11.92 3.33 2.35
CA GLN A 71 12.03 3.99 3.65
C GLN A 71 10.75 4.78 4.01
N LEU A 72 9.58 4.23 3.68
CA LEU A 72 8.31 4.87 4.00
C LEU A 72 8.00 4.67 5.47
N ALA A 73 7.66 5.75 6.16
CA ALA A 73 7.09 5.66 7.50
C ALA A 73 5.75 4.91 7.43
N SER A 74 5.50 4.03 8.39
CA SER A 74 4.23 3.31 8.52
C SER A 74 3.60 3.65 9.86
N ILE A 75 2.31 3.99 9.86
CA ILE A 75 1.53 4.25 11.08
C ILE A 75 0.44 3.19 11.15
N ALA A 76 0.41 2.42 12.24
CA ALA A 76 -0.67 1.49 12.52
C ALA A 76 -1.83 2.21 13.22
N LEU A 77 -3.05 2.01 12.71
CA LEU A 77 -4.32 2.50 13.27
C LEU A 77 -5.20 1.34 13.77
#